data_AF-A0A6N7VL06-F1
#
_entry.id   AF-A0A6N7VL06-F1
#
_cell.length_a   1.000
_cell.length_b   1.000
_cell.length_c   1.000
_cell.angle_alpha   90.00
_cell.angle_beta   90.00
_cell.angle_gamma   90.00
#
_symmetry.space_group_name_H-M   'P 1'
#
loop_
_entity.id
_entity.type
_entity.pdbx_description
1 polymer ?
#
loop_
_entity_poly.entity_id
_entity_poly.type
_entity_poly.pdbx_seq_one_letter_code
_entity_poly.pdbx_strand_id
1 'polypeptide(L)'
;MNDLLNTAASCLASAAFGYLIRWVTARYTDNGHIKLGIQALLRDRMLQKWDYCRNRGYAPISDKGSFEAMHTSYAGLGSNGVMDRVYKDFMALPEEK
;
A
#
# COMPACT_ATOMS: atom_id res chain seq x y z
N MET A 1 18.41 -45.47 -13.64
CA MET A 1 17.22 -45.10 -14.45
C MET A 1 16.22 -44.29 -13.62
N ASN A 2 15.94 -44.67 -12.37
CA ASN A 2 15.01 -43.95 -11.49
C ASN A 2 15.53 -42.57 -11.04
N ASP A 3 16.84 -42.39 -10.80
CA ASP A 3 17.40 -41.09 -10.42
C ASP A 3 17.31 -40.05 -11.55
N LEU A 4 17.44 -40.50 -12.80
CA LEU A 4 17.38 -39.62 -13.98
C LEU A 4 15.93 -39.15 -14.23
N LEU A 5 14.95 -40.03 -14.00
CA LEU A 5 13.53 -39.70 -14.03
C LEU A 5 13.14 -38.73 -12.91
N ASN A 6 13.67 -38.92 -11.69
CA ASN A 6 13.35 -38.06 -10.54
C ASN A 6 13.98 -36.66 -10.67
N THR A 7 15.20 -36.59 -11.22
CA THR A 7 15.88 -35.31 -11.51
C THR A 7 15.14 -34.54 -12.60
N ALA A 8 14.72 -35.21 -13.68
CA ALA A 8 13.93 -34.61 -14.75
C ALA A 8 12.56 -34.10 -14.25
N ALA A 9 11.87 -34.86 -13.40
CA ALA A 9 10.63 -34.44 -12.76
C ALA A 9 10.81 -33.18 -11.89
N SER A 10 11.92 -33.11 -11.14
CA SER A 10 12.25 -31.96 -10.29
C SER A 10 12.56 -30.70 -11.10
N CYS A 11 13.21 -30.84 -12.26
CA CYS A 11 13.45 -29.72 -13.18
C CYS A 11 12.15 -29.18 -13.78
N LEU A 12 11.23 -30.05 -14.19
CA LEU A 12 9.92 -29.64 -14.72
C LEU A 12 9.06 -28.95 -13.66
N ALA A 13 9.08 -29.44 -12.42
CA ALA A 13 8.40 -28.81 -11.30
C ALA A 13 8.95 -27.40 -11.02
N SER A 14 10.27 -27.21 -11.07
CA SER A 14 10.93 -25.93 -10.84
C SER A 14 10.61 -24.89 -11.94
N ALA A 15 10.57 -25.32 -13.21
CA ALA A 15 10.19 -24.46 -14.33
C ALA A 15 8.73 -24.02 -14.26
N ALA A 16 7.82 -24.93 -13.90
CA ALA A 16 6.41 -24.61 -13.69
C ALA A 16 6.21 -23.62 -12.54
N PHE A 17 6.93 -23.80 -11.43
CA PHE A 17 6.90 -22.88 -10.30
C PHE A 17 7.44 -21.48 -10.66
N GLY A 18 8.55 -21.41 -11.39
CA GLY A 18 9.09 -20.15 -11.91
C GLY A 18 8.12 -19.42 -12.86
N TYR A 19 7.43 -20.17 -13.73
CA TYR A 19 6.39 -19.62 -14.58
C TYR A 19 5.20 -19.09 -13.79
N LEU A 20 4.76 -19.81 -12.75
CA LEU A 20 3.69 -19.36 -11.85
C LEU A 20 4.06 -18.08 -11.10
N ILE A 21 5.29 -18.00 -10.56
CA ILE A 21 5.79 -16.78 -9.91
C ILE A 21 5.82 -15.61 -10.91
N ARG A 22 6.33 -15.84 -12.12
CA ARG A 22 6.39 -14.81 -13.17
C ARG A 22 5.00 -14.36 -13.63
N TRP A 23 4.04 -15.28 -13.70
CA TRP A 23 2.64 -14.99 -14.07
C TRP A 23 1.90 -14.22 -12.98
N VAL A 24 2.08 -14.60 -11.70
CA VAL A 24 1.54 -13.86 -10.56
C VAL A 24 2.12 -12.44 -10.53
N THR A 25 3.44 -12.29 -10.64
CA THR A 25 4.10 -10.99 -10.60
C THR A 25 3.78 -10.11 -11.82
N ALA A 26 3.54 -10.69 -13.00
CA ALA A 26 3.03 -9.98 -14.17
C ALA A 26 1.62 -9.39 -13.97
N ARG A 27 0.74 -10.08 -13.23
CA ARG A 27 -0.58 -9.51 -12.86
C ARG A 27 -0.52 -8.42 -11.81
N TYR A 28 0.53 -8.38 -10.98
CA TYR A 28 0.77 -7.27 -10.05
C TYR A 28 1.22 -5.97 -10.74
N THR A 29 1.74 -6.06 -11.97
CA THR A 29 2.24 -4.91 -12.74
C THR A 29 1.16 -4.23 -13.59
N ASP A 30 0.15 -4.97 -14.08
CA ASP A 30 -0.97 -4.43 -14.86
C ASP A 30 -2.02 -3.63 -14.05
N ASN A 31 -1.92 -3.64 -12.72
CA ASN A 31 -2.84 -2.91 -11.85
C ASN A 31 -2.58 -1.39 -11.80
N GLY A 32 -1.93 -0.78 -12.80
CA GLY A 32 -1.58 0.64 -12.81
C GLY A 32 -2.78 1.55 -12.53
N HIS A 33 -3.90 1.32 -13.21
CA HIS A 33 -5.14 2.07 -12.99
C HIS A 33 -5.78 1.79 -11.63
N ILE A 34 -5.68 0.55 -11.13
CA ILE A 34 -6.20 0.19 -9.80
C ILE A 34 -5.37 0.87 -8.71
N LYS A 35 -4.04 0.91 -8.84
CA LYS A 35 -3.15 1.61 -7.92
C LYS A 35 -3.48 3.10 -7.88
N LEU A 36 -3.65 3.74 -9.04
CA LEU A 36 -4.05 5.14 -9.14
C LEU A 36 -5.44 5.38 -8.51
N GLY A 37 -6.39 4.48 -8.74
CA GLY A 37 -7.72 4.55 -8.11
C GLY A 37 -7.66 4.45 -6.59
N ILE A 38 -6.91 3.49 -6.04
CA ILE A 38 -6.71 3.34 -4.60
C ILE A 38 -5.97 4.55 -4.01
N GLN A 39 -4.97 5.09 -4.71
CA GLN A 39 -4.29 6.31 -4.31
C GLN A 39 -5.24 7.51 -4.25
N ALA A 40 -6.14 7.67 -5.23
CA ALA A 40 -7.14 8.73 -5.23
C ALA A 40 -8.12 8.59 -4.05
N LEU A 41 -8.58 7.38 -3.76
CA LEU A 41 -9.48 7.09 -2.63
C LEU A 41 -8.80 7.32 -1.27
N LEU A 42 -7.56 6.86 -1.09
CA LEU A 42 -6.80 7.09 0.14
C LEU A 42 -6.55 8.59 0.35
N ARG A 43 -6.24 9.32 -0.71
CA ARG A 43 -6.06 10.78 -0.67
C ARG A 43 -7.34 11.47 -0.21
N ASP A 44 -8.48 11.16 -0.84
CA ASP A 44 -9.79 11.72 -0.46
C ASP A 44 -10.11 11.42 1.01
N ARG A 45 -9.92 10.18 1.45
CA ARG A 45 -10.18 9.78 2.84
C ARG A 45 -9.30 10.52 3.86
N MET A 46 -8.02 10.69 3.55
CA MET A 46 -7.10 11.46 4.40
C MET A 46 -7.50 12.94 4.45
N LEU A 47 -7.88 13.56 3.33
CA LEU A 47 -8.33 14.95 3.32
C LEU A 47 -9.60 15.16 4.15
N GLN A 48 -10.59 14.27 4.02
CA GLN A 48 -11.80 14.34 4.86
C GLN A 48 -11.48 14.24 6.36
N LYS A 49 -10.57 13.32 6.73
CA LYS A 49 -10.13 13.15 8.12
C LYS A 49 -9.41 14.40 8.61
N TRP A 50 -8.53 14.97 7.80
CA TRP A 50 -7.82 16.21 8.09
C TRP A 50 -8.78 17.38 8.28
N ASP A 51 -9.71 17.61 7.37
CA ASP A 51 -10.68 18.71 7.49
C ASP A 51 -11.53 18.57 8.76
N TYR A 52 -11.95 17.34 9.09
CA TYR A 52 -12.69 17.05 10.31
C TYR A 52 -11.88 17.38 11.58
N CYS A 53 -10.65 16.87 11.70
CA CYS A 53 -9.80 17.08 12.87
C CYS A 53 -9.30 18.52 12.98
N ARG A 54 -8.95 19.14 11.85
CA ARG A 54 -8.55 20.55 11.77
C ARG A 54 -9.66 21.48 12.25
N ASN A 55 -10.91 21.24 11.84
CA ASN A 55 -12.06 22.02 12.29
C ASN A 55 -12.34 21.85 13.80
N ARG A 56 -11.98 20.70 14.37
CA ARG A 56 -12.09 20.45 15.81
C ARG A 56 -10.91 21.00 16.62
N GLY A 57 -9.76 21.22 15.97
CA GLY A 57 -8.52 21.70 16.56
C GLY A 57 -7.63 20.63 17.19
N TYR A 58 -8.02 19.35 17.13
CA TYR A 58 -7.27 18.24 17.74
C TYR A 58 -7.48 16.93 16.98
N ALA A 59 -6.55 15.99 17.12
CA ALA A 59 -6.58 14.65 16.55
C ALA A 59 -6.17 13.62 17.61
N PRO A 60 -7.10 12.79 18.11
CA PRO A 60 -6.78 11.72 19.06
C PRO A 60 -5.68 10.78 18.57
N ILE A 61 -4.93 10.14 19.48
CA ILE A 61 -3.88 9.16 19.16
C ILE A 61 -4.37 8.08 18.19
N SER A 62 -5.58 7.57 18.37
CA SER A 62 -6.17 6.55 17.49
C SER A 62 -6.37 7.06 16.05
N ASP A 63 -6.74 8.33 15.90
CA ASP A 63 -6.91 8.97 14.61
C ASP A 63 -5.57 9.23 13.95
N LYS A 64 -4.54 9.60 14.72
CA LYS A 64 -3.15 9.73 14.24
C LYS A 64 -2.60 8.38 13.74
N GLY A 65 -2.73 7.32 14.52
CA GLY A 65 -2.29 5.98 14.09
C GLY A 65 -3.01 5.50 12.83
N SER A 66 -4.32 5.75 12.73
CA SER A 66 -5.10 5.43 11.53
C SER A 66 -4.63 6.24 10.31
N PHE A 67 -4.31 7.52 10.51
CA PHE A 67 -3.85 8.42 9.46
C PHE A 67 -2.44 8.03 8.96
N GLU A 68 -1.55 7.62 9.86
CA GLU A 68 -0.22 7.11 9.53
C GLU A 68 -0.28 5.82 8.70
N ALA A 69 -1.15 4.88 9.06
CA ALA A 69 -1.35 3.66 8.28
C ALA A 69 -1.85 3.96 6.86
N MET A 70 -2.77 4.94 6.71
CA MET A 70 -3.25 5.39 5.40
C MET A 70 -2.16 6.07 4.58
N HIS A 71 -1.36 6.95 5.19
CA HIS A 71 -0.26 7.64 4.52
C HIS A 71 0.83 6.66 4.08
N THR A 72 1.20 5.69 4.93
CA THR A 72 2.17 4.64 4.58
C THR A 72 1.69 3.79 3.40
N SER A 73 0.41 3.40 3.42
CA SER A 73 -0.21 2.65 2.31
C SER A 73 -0.23 3.48 1.02
N TYR A 74 -0.53 4.77 1.12
CA TYR A 74 -0.49 5.71 0.00
C TYR A 74 0.93 5.85 -0.59
N ALA A 75 1.94 5.97 0.28
CA ALA A 75 3.34 6.06 -0.10
C ALA A 75 3.82 4.81 -0.85
N GLY A 76 3.48 3.63 -0.34
CA GLY A 76 3.85 2.34 -0.94
C GLY A 76 3.25 2.07 -2.33
N LEU A 77 2.20 2.79 -2.73
CA LEU A 77 1.59 2.66 -4.06
C LEU A 77 2.33 3.47 -5.16
N GLY A 78 3.35 4.27 -4.80
CA GLY A 78 4.07 5.15 -5.71
C GLY A 78 3.64 6.61 -5.57
N SER A 79 3.75 7.16 -4.36
CA SER A 79 3.34 8.53 -4.03
C SER A 79 4.24 9.60 -4.65
N ASN A 80 3.64 10.76 -4.92
CA ASN A 80 4.30 11.96 -5.45
C ASN A 80 4.67 12.96 -4.33
N GLY A 81 4.52 12.56 -3.05
CA GLY A 81 4.79 13.40 -1.87
C GLY A 81 3.71 14.44 -1.54
N VAL A 82 2.62 14.49 -2.30
CA VAL A 82 1.61 15.57 -2.15
C VAL A 82 0.90 15.54 -0.78
N MET A 83 0.73 14.34 -0.20
CA MET A 83 0.09 14.19 1.11
C MET A 83 1.05 14.35 2.29
N ASP A 84 2.36 14.53 2.05
CA ASP A 84 3.35 14.57 3.13
C ASP A 84 3.20 15.83 3.98
N ARG A 85 2.84 16.95 3.36
CA ARG A 85 2.53 18.18 4.10
C ARG A 85 1.30 18.01 4.97
N VAL A 86 0.21 17.47 4.41
CA VAL A 86 -1.04 17.23 5.15
C VAL A 86 -0.80 16.25 6.29
N TYR A 87 0.01 15.21 6.09
CA TYR A 87 0.40 14.28 7.12
C TYR A 87 1.14 14.97 8.28
N LYS A 88 2.16 15.78 7.97
CA LYS A 88 2.90 16.52 9.01
C LYS A 88 1.97 17.46 9.80
N ASP A 89 1.14 18.21 9.09
CA ASP A 89 0.18 19.14 9.70
C ASP A 89 -0.85 18.39 10.57
N PHE A 90 -1.33 17.20 10.12
CA PHE A 90 -2.22 16.33 10.89
C PHE A 90 -1.56 15.81 12.17
N MET A 91 -0.33 15.33 12.08
CA MET A 91 0.40 14.80 13.24
C MET A 91 0.76 15.87 14.28
N ALA A 92 0.91 17.11 13.83
CA ALA A 92 1.18 18.27 14.68
C ALA A 92 -0.04 18.75 15.48
N LEU A 93 -1.26 18.28 15.16
CA LEU A 93 -2.44 18.60 15.97
C LEU A 93 -2.30 18.05 17.39
N PRO A 94 -2.80 18.78 18.41
CA PRO A 94 -2.84 18.25 19.77
C PRO A 94 -3.76 17.02 19.85
N GLU A 95 -3.53 16.16 20.83
CA GLU A 95 -4.27 14.89 20.98
C GLU A 95 -5.56 15.05 21.77
N GLU A 96 -5.65 16.14 22.52
CA GLU A 96 -6.79 16.53 23.34
C GLU A 96 -7.14 17.99 23.06
N LYS A 97 -8.34 18.37 23.50
CA LYS A 97 -8.97 19.65 23.16
C LYS A 97 -8.48 20.79 24.04
#